data_AF-A0A0M9GMC4-F1
#
_entry.id   AF-A0A0M9GMC4-F1
#
_cell.length_a   1.000
_cell.length_b   1.000
_cell.length_c   1.000
_cell.angle_alpha   90.00
_cell.angle_beta   90.00
_cell.angle_gamma   90.00
#
_symmetry.space_group_name_H-M   'P 1'
#
loop_
_entity.id
_entity.type
_entity.pdbx_description
1 polymer ?
#
loop_
_entity_poly.entity_id
_entity_poly.type
_entity_poly.pdbx_seq_one_letter_code
_entity_poly.pdbx_strand_id
1 'polypeptide(L)'
;MFNSTTRRAALALTSLAGVFAPVAALADQPQPWQYRFQEPATDIMREIIWFEEYTLWFIIPITLLVLALLVYVIVKFSAKANPVPSRTSHHTMIEVVWTVAPVIILLFLAVPSFQLLERQFTPPSEAELTIKATGYQWYWGYEYQVGETEEDAISFDAILLPEEGRPAEKEDRSVYPRLLAVDNEVVVPVNTTVRILVTAGDVLHNWAMPAFGIKMDAVPGRLNETWFNVDKEGLYYGQCSELCGKDHAYMPIAVRVVSKADYEAWAGTAQASVEEANKNLMASIDAKNKLASAE
;
A
#
# COMPACT_ATOMS: atom_id res chain seq x y z
N MET A 1 -18.36 70.44 7.43
CA MET A 1 -18.84 70.25 8.82
C MET A 1 -19.04 68.76 9.02
N PHE A 2 -18.28 68.16 9.96
CA PHE A 2 -18.47 66.83 10.60
C PHE A 2 -18.54 65.58 9.69
N ASN A 3 -17.93 64.43 10.00
CA ASN A 3 -16.87 64.11 10.94
C ASN A 3 -16.23 62.79 10.48
N SER A 4 -14.97 62.62 10.85
CA SER A 4 -14.15 61.42 10.79
C SER A 4 -14.81 60.15 11.37
N THR A 5 -14.44 58.99 10.81
CA THR A 5 -13.86 57.79 11.47
C THR A 5 -14.49 56.46 11.07
N THR A 6 -13.80 55.69 10.24
CA THR A 6 -13.77 54.22 10.35
C THR A 6 -12.49 53.66 9.72
N ARG A 7 -11.51 53.48 10.61
CA ARG A 7 -10.42 52.50 10.65
C ARG A 7 -10.06 51.76 9.34
N ARG A 8 -8.86 52.07 8.86
CA ARG A 8 -8.02 51.20 8.04
C ARG A 8 -7.71 49.90 8.79
N ALA A 9 -8.16 48.77 8.27
CA ALA A 9 -7.61 47.46 8.64
C ALA A 9 -6.56 47.09 7.58
N ALA A 10 -5.29 47.24 7.94
CA ALA A 10 -4.19 46.67 7.19
C ALA A 10 -4.19 45.16 7.46
N LEU A 11 -4.56 44.35 6.47
CA LEU A 11 -4.32 42.91 6.50
C LEU A 11 -2.82 42.70 6.23
N ALA A 12 -2.07 42.39 7.29
CA ALA A 12 -0.75 41.81 7.15
C ALA A 12 -0.93 40.37 6.63
N LEU A 13 -0.58 40.13 5.37
CA LEU A 13 -0.35 38.77 4.88
C LEU A 13 0.97 38.29 5.50
N THR A 14 0.89 37.60 6.64
CA THR A 14 1.97 36.74 7.09
C THR A 14 2.00 35.50 6.22
N SER A 15 3.00 35.45 5.33
CA SER A 15 3.44 34.25 4.64
C SER A 15 3.89 33.20 5.66
N LEU A 16 3.07 32.16 5.87
CA LEU A 16 3.59 30.91 6.39
C LEU A 16 4.26 30.19 5.22
N ALA A 17 5.55 30.47 5.01
CA ALA A 17 6.41 29.52 4.35
C ALA A 17 6.51 28.30 5.28
N GLY A 18 5.80 27.23 4.95
CA GLY A 18 5.94 25.96 5.63
C GLY A 18 7.38 25.48 5.46
N VAL A 19 8.12 25.45 6.56
CA VAL A 19 9.40 24.76 6.63
C VAL A 19 9.09 23.28 6.46
N PHE A 20 9.51 22.69 5.34
CA PHE A 20 9.57 21.25 5.19
C PHE A 20 10.66 20.74 6.14
N ALA A 21 10.28 20.41 7.38
CA ALA A 21 11.10 19.55 8.21
C ALA A 21 11.10 18.16 7.56
N PRO A 22 12.26 17.48 7.46
CA PRO A 22 12.28 16.08 7.06
C PRO A 22 11.49 15.31 8.11
N VAL A 23 10.31 14.84 7.73
CA VAL A 23 9.50 13.97 8.59
C VAL A 23 10.35 12.74 8.84
N ALA A 24 10.72 12.51 10.11
CA ALA A 24 11.35 11.28 10.57
C ALA A 24 10.67 10.09 9.90
N ALA A 25 11.44 9.05 9.53
CA ALA A 25 10.96 7.85 8.85
C ALA A 25 9.85 7.15 9.68
N LEU A 26 8.62 7.64 9.58
CA LEU A 26 7.45 7.06 10.21
C LEU A 26 7.14 5.78 9.45
N ALA A 27 6.90 4.72 10.21
CA ALA A 27 6.40 3.48 9.65
C ALA A 27 5.05 3.74 8.97
N ASP A 28 4.94 3.38 7.71
CA ASP A 28 3.67 3.36 6.98
C ASP A 28 2.90 2.09 7.37
N GLN A 29 1.94 2.30 8.26
CA GLN A 29 1.19 1.27 8.97
C GLN A 29 -0.28 1.68 9.08
N PRO A 30 -1.22 0.74 9.24
CA PRO A 30 -2.63 1.08 9.38
C PRO A 30 -2.87 1.96 10.62
N GLN A 31 -3.67 3.01 10.47
CA GLN A 31 -3.97 3.94 11.55
C GLN A 31 -5.34 3.64 12.18
N PRO A 32 -5.50 3.77 13.51
CA PRO A 32 -6.80 3.62 14.16
C PRO A 32 -7.86 4.55 13.53
N TRP A 33 -9.04 3.99 13.23
CA TRP A 33 -10.16 4.70 12.60
C TRP A 33 -9.91 5.20 11.17
N GLN A 34 -8.83 4.77 10.53
CA GLN A 34 -8.63 4.99 9.10
C GLN A 34 -9.70 4.25 8.30
N TYR A 35 -10.32 4.95 7.35
CA TYR A 35 -11.40 4.40 6.51
C TYR A 35 -11.04 4.39 5.02
N ARG A 36 -9.85 4.90 4.66
CA ARG A 36 -9.27 4.89 3.31
C ARG A 36 -8.01 4.02 3.27
N PHE A 37 -7.39 3.94 2.11
CA PHE A 37 -6.10 3.28 1.93
C PHE A 37 -5.00 3.90 2.82
N GLN A 38 -3.92 3.15 3.01
CA GLN A 38 -2.64 3.67 3.49
C GLN A 38 -2.08 4.71 2.50
N GLU A 39 -1.12 5.49 2.96
CA GLU A 39 -0.48 6.48 2.09
C GLU A 39 0.24 5.76 0.94
N PRO A 40 0.07 6.23 -0.31
CA PRO A 40 0.67 5.55 -1.45
C PRO A 40 2.17 5.87 -1.56
N ALA A 41 3.00 4.84 -1.51
CA ALA A 41 4.45 4.97 -1.62
C ALA A 41 4.98 4.71 -3.05
N THR A 42 4.12 4.28 -3.97
CA THR A 42 4.45 3.98 -5.37
C THR A 42 3.47 4.70 -6.31
N ASP A 43 3.90 4.93 -7.56
CA ASP A 43 3.01 5.46 -8.61
C ASP A 43 1.83 4.54 -8.88
N ILE A 44 2.04 3.22 -8.84
CA ILE A 44 0.98 2.22 -8.98
C ILE A 44 -0.08 2.39 -7.90
N MET A 45 0.31 2.55 -6.63
CA MET A 45 -0.67 2.73 -5.56
C MET A 45 -1.42 4.07 -5.68
N ARG A 46 -0.74 5.14 -6.12
CA ARG A 46 -1.40 6.42 -6.43
C ARG A 46 -2.47 6.25 -7.50
N GLU A 47 -2.17 5.52 -8.57
CA GLU A 47 -3.15 5.23 -9.63
C GLU A 47 -4.28 4.30 -9.18
N ILE A 48 -4.01 3.32 -8.31
CA ILE A 48 -5.04 2.47 -7.69
C ILE A 48 -6.02 3.33 -6.89
N ILE A 49 -5.52 4.23 -6.04
CA ILE A 49 -6.37 5.13 -5.24
C ILE A 49 -7.20 6.03 -6.16
N TRP A 50 -6.57 6.63 -7.19
CA TRP A 50 -7.30 7.45 -8.16
C TRP A 50 -8.40 6.65 -8.88
N PHE A 51 -8.12 5.40 -9.29
CA PHE A 51 -9.07 4.56 -9.98
C PHE A 51 -10.22 4.10 -9.06
N GLU A 52 -9.94 3.86 -7.77
CA GLU A 52 -10.96 3.61 -6.75
C GLU A 52 -11.90 4.81 -6.61
N GLU A 53 -11.35 6.02 -6.46
CA GLU A 53 -12.14 7.24 -6.32
C GLU A 53 -12.96 7.52 -7.58
N TYR A 54 -12.35 7.34 -8.77
CA TYR A 54 -13.04 7.42 -10.06
C TYR A 54 -14.21 6.43 -10.15
N THR A 55 -13.99 5.18 -9.71
CA THR A 55 -15.04 4.16 -9.68
C THR A 55 -16.15 4.51 -8.68
N LEU A 56 -15.80 5.08 -7.53
CA LEU A 56 -16.77 5.50 -6.51
C LEU A 56 -17.76 6.55 -7.03
N TRP A 57 -17.31 7.45 -7.91
CA TRP A 57 -18.17 8.45 -8.57
C TRP A 57 -19.29 7.83 -9.43
N PHE A 58 -19.14 6.58 -9.88
CA PHE A 58 -20.22 5.84 -10.56
C PHE A 58 -21.07 5.04 -9.57
N ILE A 59 -20.45 4.27 -8.66
CA ILE A 59 -21.21 3.32 -7.83
C ILE A 59 -22.06 4.03 -6.76
N ILE A 60 -21.61 5.16 -6.21
CA ILE A 60 -22.34 5.89 -5.17
C ILE A 60 -23.69 6.40 -5.71
N PRO A 61 -23.76 7.16 -6.83
CA PRO A 61 -25.04 7.58 -7.41
C PRO A 61 -25.96 6.42 -7.79
N ILE A 62 -25.43 5.33 -8.33
CA ILE A 62 -26.22 4.14 -8.67
C ILE A 62 -26.84 3.54 -7.40
N THR A 63 -26.05 3.41 -6.34
CA THR A 63 -26.51 2.88 -5.06
C THR A 63 -27.59 3.76 -4.45
N LEU A 64 -27.41 5.09 -4.48
CA LEU A 64 -28.40 6.05 -4.00
C LEU A 64 -29.68 6.04 -4.85
N LEU A 65 -29.58 5.88 -6.16
CA LEU A 65 -30.73 5.73 -7.06
C LEU A 65 -31.54 4.48 -6.71
N VAL A 66 -30.87 3.33 -6.59
CA VAL A 66 -31.53 2.07 -6.22
C VAL A 66 -32.19 2.19 -4.85
N LEU A 67 -31.48 2.76 -3.87
CA LEU A 67 -32.03 3.00 -2.53
C LEU A 67 -33.26 3.91 -2.58
N ALA A 68 -33.21 5.01 -3.34
CA ALA A 68 -34.33 5.94 -3.48
C ALA A 68 -35.55 5.27 -4.14
N LEU A 69 -35.33 4.44 -5.18
CA LEU A 69 -36.40 3.67 -5.82
C LEU A 69 -37.02 2.64 -4.87
N LEU A 70 -36.21 1.95 -4.07
CA LEU A 70 -36.70 1.02 -3.05
C LEU A 70 -37.53 1.73 -1.98
N VAL A 71 -37.04 2.85 -1.45
CA VAL A 71 -37.79 3.68 -0.49
C VAL A 71 -39.10 4.18 -1.13
N TYR A 72 -39.04 4.63 -2.38
CA TYR A 72 -40.23 5.05 -3.12
C TYR A 72 -41.24 3.91 -3.25
N VAL A 73 -40.80 2.71 -3.61
CA VAL A 73 -41.68 1.53 -3.71
C VAL A 73 -42.30 1.17 -2.36
N ILE A 74 -41.50 1.16 -1.28
CA ILE A 74 -41.97 0.86 0.08
C ILE A 74 -43.06 1.84 0.52
N VAL A 75 -42.86 3.15 0.30
CA VAL A 75 -43.79 4.17 0.75
C VAL A 75 -45.02 4.24 -0.15
N LYS A 76 -44.82 4.31 -1.47
CA LYS A 76 -45.89 4.58 -2.45
C LYS A 76 -46.71 3.35 -2.78
N PHE A 77 -46.08 2.18 -2.90
CA PHE A 77 -46.72 0.96 -3.39
C PHE A 77 -46.94 -0.10 -2.29
N SER A 78 -46.90 0.31 -1.01
CA SER A 78 -47.35 -0.56 0.08
C SER A 78 -48.81 -0.98 -0.08
N ALA A 79 -49.20 -2.13 0.46
CA ALA A 79 -50.58 -2.63 0.41
C ALA A 79 -51.62 -1.62 0.96
N LYS A 80 -51.21 -0.78 1.91
CA LYS A 80 -52.05 0.29 2.46
C LYS A 80 -52.18 1.48 1.50
N ALA A 81 -51.08 1.92 0.88
CA ALA A 81 -51.05 3.11 0.02
C ALA A 81 -51.50 2.84 -1.43
N ASN A 82 -51.38 1.58 -1.89
CA ASN A 82 -51.73 1.16 -3.24
C ASN A 82 -52.48 -0.20 -3.22
N PRO A 83 -53.76 -0.21 -2.80
CA PRO A 83 -54.52 -1.46 -2.62
C PRO A 83 -54.87 -2.18 -3.93
N VAL A 84 -54.86 -1.48 -5.07
CA VAL A 84 -55.10 -2.07 -6.39
C VAL A 84 -53.81 -1.95 -7.21
N PRO A 85 -53.05 -3.04 -7.41
CA PRO A 85 -51.80 -3.00 -8.15
C PRO A 85 -52.03 -2.85 -9.66
N SER A 86 -51.05 -2.24 -10.34
CA SER A 86 -51.01 -2.26 -11.81
C SER A 86 -50.81 -3.68 -12.33
N ARG A 87 -51.26 -3.94 -13.56
CA ARG A 87 -51.08 -5.22 -14.28
C ARG A 87 -50.06 -5.12 -15.41
N THR A 88 -49.37 -3.99 -15.56
CA THR A 88 -48.30 -3.81 -16.54
C THR A 88 -47.17 -4.78 -16.26
N SER A 89 -46.75 -5.55 -17.27
CA SER A 89 -45.72 -6.59 -17.13
C SER A 89 -44.38 -6.26 -17.79
N HIS A 90 -44.35 -5.35 -18.76
CA HIS A 90 -43.12 -5.00 -19.49
C HIS A 90 -43.21 -3.58 -20.06
N HIS A 91 -42.04 -3.00 -20.36
CA HIS A 91 -41.94 -1.73 -21.06
C HIS A 91 -40.59 -1.66 -21.79
N THR A 92 -40.60 -2.02 -23.07
CA THR A 92 -39.39 -2.22 -23.89
C THR A 92 -38.43 -1.03 -23.86
N MET A 93 -38.92 0.22 -23.87
CA MET A 93 -38.01 1.38 -23.83
C MET A 93 -37.25 1.50 -22.50
N ILE A 94 -37.88 1.15 -21.37
CA ILE A 94 -37.19 1.21 -20.07
C ILE A 94 -36.18 0.05 -19.99
N GLU A 95 -36.57 -1.12 -20.52
CA GLU A 95 -35.68 -2.28 -20.66
C GLU A 95 -34.41 -1.95 -21.45
N VAL A 96 -34.56 -1.27 -22.59
CA VAL A 96 -33.41 -0.82 -23.39
C VAL A 96 -32.55 0.17 -22.61
N VAL A 97 -33.15 1.15 -21.93
CA VAL A 97 -32.40 2.16 -21.15
C VAL A 97 -31.59 1.52 -20.03
N TRP A 98 -32.18 0.68 -19.19
CA TRP A 98 -31.45 0.04 -18.09
C TRP A 98 -30.46 -1.05 -18.55
N THR A 99 -30.52 -1.46 -19.82
CA THR A 99 -29.55 -2.41 -20.38
C THR A 99 -28.37 -1.66 -20.98
N VAL A 100 -28.64 -0.60 -21.75
CA VAL A 100 -27.60 0.20 -22.43
C VAL A 100 -26.84 1.08 -21.45
N ALA A 101 -27.51 1.70 -20.48
CA ALA A 101 -26.85 2.62 -19.54
C ALA A 101 -25.74 1.93 -18.70
N PRO A 102 -25.95 0.74 -18.11
CA PRO A 102 -24.86 0.02 -17.43
C PRO A 102 -23.72 -0.36 -18.36
N VAL A 103 -24.01 -0.76 -19.61
CA VAL A 103 -22.95 -1.08 -20.59
C VAL A 103 -22.06 0.15 -20.84
N ILE A 104 -22.64 1.33 -21.02
CA ILE A 104 -21.89 2.58 -21.19
C ILE A 104 -21.04 2.89 -19.95
N ILE A 105 -21.59 2.73 -18.75
CA ILE A 105 -20.84 2.94 -17.49
C ILE A 105 -19.65 1.98 -17.40
N LEU A 106 -19.83 0.70 -17.73
CA LEU A 106 -18.75 -0.28 -17.73
C LEU A 106 -17.64 0.08 -18.74
N LEU A 107 -17.98 0.64 -19.91
CA LEU A 107 -16.97 1.12 -20.86
C LEU A 107 -16.12 2.26 -20.28
N PHE A 108 -16.73 3.21 -19.56
CA PHE A 108 -16.00 4.29 -18.90
C PHE A 108 -15.10 3.82 -17.75
N LEU A 109 -15.44 2.71 -17.08
CA LEU A 109 -14.59 2.10 -16.05
C LEU A 109 -13.47 1.26 -16.67
N ALA A 110 -13.75 0.54 -17.76
CA ALA A 110 -12.81 -0.39 -18.37
C ALA A 110 -11.56 0.29 -18.93
N VAL A 111 -11.69 1.46 -19.57
CA VAL A 111 -10.55 2.15 -20.21
C VAL A 111 -9.43 2.50 -19.21
N PRO A 112 -9.68 3.28 -18.13
CA PRO A 112 -8.64 3.55 -17.14
C PRO A 112 -8.18 2.28 -16.40
N SER A 113 -9.06 1.30 -16.19
CA SER A 113 -8.69 0.02 -15.56
C SER A 113 -7.63 -0.72 -16.36
N PHE A 114 -7.77 -0.80 -17.68
CA PHE A 114 -6.78 -1.49 -18.53
C PHE A 114 -5.45 -0.73 -18.60
N GLN A 115 -5.46 0.61 -18.57
CA GLN A 115 -4.24 1.40 -18.54
C GLN A 115 -3.45 1.18 -17.23
N LEU A 116 -4.14 1.15 -16.10
CA LEU A 116 -3.53 0.82 -14.81
C LEU A 116 -2.97 -0.62 -14.81
N LEU A 117 -3.75 -1.58 -15.33
CA LEU A 117 -3.32 -2.97 -15.45
C LEU A 117 -2.04 -3.09 -16.28
N GLU A 118 -1.96 -2.41 -17.41
CA GLU A 118 -0.77 -2.42 -18.28
C GLU A 118 0.48 -1.90 -17.56
N ARG A 119 0.36 -0.82 -16.79
CA ARG A 119 1.45 -0.28 -15.98
C ARG A 119 1.87 -1.24 -14.86
N GLN A 120 0.93 -1.96 -14.25
CA GLN A 120 1.27 -2.96 -13.22
C GLN A 120 2.12 -4.11 -13.80
N PHE A 121 1.90 -4.52 -15.04
CA PHE A 121 2.64 -5.61 -15.67
C PHE A 121 3.86 -5.16 -16.48
N THR A 122 4.00 -3.86 -16.75
CA THR A 122 5.08 -3.31 -17.58
C THR A 122 5.89 -2.30 -16.77
N PRO A 123 7.00 -2.71 -16.14
CA PRO A 123 7.85 -1.77 -15.42
C PRO A 123 8.42 -0.69 -16.36
N PRO A 124 8.60 0.55 -15.86
CA PRO A 124 9.06 1.68 -16.67
C PRO A 124 10.54 1.57 -17.08
N SER A 125 11.31 0.71 -16.41
CA SER A 125 12.72 0.45 -16.66
C SER A 125 13.05 -1.00 -16.36
N GLU A 126 14.21 -1.47 -16.81
CA GLU A 126 14.79 -2.71 -16.31
C GLU A 126 14.98 -2.64 -14.79
N ALA A 127 14.93 -3.80 -14.14
CA ALA A 127 15.11 -3.91 -12.70
C ALA A 127 16.59 -3.68 -12.32
N GLU A 128 16.84 -2.71 -11.44
CA GLU A 128 18.17 -2.45 -10.86
C GLU A 128 18.47 -3.42 -9.72
N LEU A 129 17.43 -3.96 -9.08
CA LEU A 129 17.53 -4.93 -7.99
C LEU A 129 16.51 -6.04 -8.19
N THR A 130 16.92 -7.30 -8.02
CA THR A 130 16.02 -8.46 -8.01
C THR A 130 16.08 -9.16 -6.66
N ILE A 131 14.90 -9.38 -6.07
CA ILE A 131 14.72 -10.09 -4.79
C ILE A 131 13.79 -11.27 -5.03
N LYS A 132 14.14 -12.46 -4.55
CA LYS A 132 13.21 -13.59 -4.45
C LYS A 132 12.62 -13.64 -3.06
N ALA A 133 11.29 -13.61 -2.95
CA ALA A 133 10.54 -13.83 -1.73
C ALA A 133 9.91 -15.23 -1.76
N THR A 134 10.28 -16.07 -0.80
CA THR A 134 9.73 -17.42 -0.64
C THR A 134 8.87 -17.50 0.63
N GLY A 135 7.61 -17.84 0.49
CA GLY A 135 6.71 -18.09 1.62
C GLY A 135 6.91 -19.47 2.23
N TYR A 136 7.00 -19.54 3.55
CA TYR A 136 7.07 -20.75 4.35
C TYR A 136 6.06 -20.69 5.50
N GLN A 137 5.64 -21.82 6.05
CA GLN A 137 4.83 -21.91 7.27
C GLN A 137 5.70 -21.66 8.51
N TRP A 138 5.65 -20.50 9.19
CA TRP A 138 4.92 -19.26 8.90
C TRP A 138 5.89 -18.07 9.00
N TYR A 139 6.68 -17.87 7.95
CA TYR A 139 7.68 -16.79 7.79
C TYR A 139 8.01 -16.58 6.31
N TRP A 140 8.84 -15.58 6.00
CA TRP A 140 9.30 -15.31 4.64
C TRP A 140 10.82 -15.43 4.54
N GLY A 141 11.31 -16.18 3.55
CA GLY A 141 12.73 -16.18 3.17
C GLY A 141 12.96 -15.21 2.02
N TYR A 142 14.08 -14.47 2.06
CA TYR A 142 14.45 -13.51 1.03
C TYR A 142 15.84 -13.79 0.49
N GLU A 143 16.00 -13.72 -0.83
CA GLU A 143 17.28 -13.87 -1.52
C GLU A 143 17.49 -12.68 -2.45
N TYR A 144 18.64 -11.99 -2.35
CA TYR A 144 19.00 -10.84 -3.17
C TYR A 144 20.04 -11.23 -4.19
N GLN A 145 19.82 -10.84 -5.45
CA GLN A 145 20.82 -10.95 -6.49
C GLN A 145 21.66 -9.67 -6.53
N VAL A 146 22.77 -9.64 -5.78
CA VAL A 146 23.66 -8.47 -5.67
C VAL A 146 24.91 -8.60 -6.55
N GLY A 147 25.30 -9.82 -6.93
CA GLY A 147 26.44 -10.10 -7.81
C GLY A 147 26.10 -11.04 -8.97
N GLU A 148 27.13 -11.41 -9.74
CA GLU A 148 26.99 -12.35 -10.86
C GLU A 148 27.01 -13.82 -10.40
N THR A 149 27.51 -14.10 -9.20
CA THR A 149 27.67 -15.47 -8.67
C THR A 149 26.71 -15.74 -7.51
N GLU A 150 26.35 -17.01 -7.30
CA GLU A 150 25.52 -17.43 -6.16
C GLU A 150 26.20 -17.17 -4.81
N GLU A 151 27.54 -17.08 -4.78
CA GLU A 151 28.31 -16.77 -3.57
C GLU A 151 28.14 -15.31 -3.11
N ASP A 152 27.70 -14.42 -4.01
CA ASP A 152 27.44 -13.00 -3.73
C ASP A 152 26.00 -12.75 -3.24
N ALA A 153 25.16 -13.79 -3.17
CA ALA A 153 23.76 -13.67 -2.83
C ALA A 153 23.58 -13.42 -1.33
N ILE A 154 22.78 -12.41 -1.00
CA ILE A 154 22.35 -12.18 0.39
C ILE A 154 21.10 -13.02 0.61
N SER A 155 21.07 -13.84 1.66
CA SER A 155 19.90 -14.63 2.02
C SER A 155 19.61 -14.57 3.52
N PHE A 156 18.34 -14.40 3.88
CA PHE A 156 17.89 -14.40 5.26
C PHE A 156 16.40 -14.72 5.39
N ASP A 157 16.01 -15.15 6.59
CA ASP A 157 14.61 -15.32 6.98
C ASP A 157 14.12 -14.08 7.73
N ALA A 158 12.85 -13.74 7.50
CA ALA A 158 12.11 -12.70 8.21
C ALA A 158 10.98 -13.34 9.01
N ILE A 159 11.12 -13.29 10.33
CA ILE A 159 10.22 -13.87 11.31
C ILE A 159 9.56 -12.75 12.12
N LEU A 160 8.29 -12.93 12.48
CA LEU A 160 7.56 -12.00 13.34
C LEU A 160 8.31 -11.75 14.66
N LEU A 161 8.45 -10.47 15.04
CA LEU A 161 9.00 -10.13 16.35
C LEU A 161 8.08 -10.60 17.49
N PRO A 162 8.65 -11.26 18.51
CA PRO A 162 7.88 -11.70 19.67
C PRO A 162 7.29 -10.51 20.44
N GLU A 163 6.24 -10.77 21.24
CA GLU A 163 5.64 -9.71 22.06
C GLU A 163 6.53 -9.33 23.26
N GLU A 164 7.28 -10.29 23.79
CA GLU A 164 8.19 -10.15 24.92
C GLU A 164 9.64 -10.39 24.46
N GLY A 165 10.62 -9.76 25.14
CA GLY A 165 12.04 -9.96 24.81
C GLY A 165 12.48 -9.37 23.47
N ARG A 166 11.82 -8.29 23.02
CA ARG A 166 12.20 -7.59 21.79
C ARG A 166 13.61 -6.99 21.91
N PRO A 167 14.39 -6.96 20.81
CA PRO A 167 15.63 -6.20 20.77
C PRO A 167 15.38 -4.72 21.10
N ALA A 168 16.34 -4.08 21.77
CA ALA A 168 16.20 -2.69 22.23
C ALA A 168 15.97 -1.73 21.05
N GLU A 169 16.60 -1.99 19.91
CA GLU A 169 16.45 -1.25 18.66
C GLU A 169 15.05 -1.34 18.03
N LYS A 170 14.25 -2.35 18.40
CA LYS A 170 12.88 -2.57 17.90
C LYS A 170 11.82 -2.60 19.02
N GLU A 171 12.11 -1.95 20.14
CA GLU A 171 11.21 -1.90 21.29
C GLU A 171 10.06 -0.90 21.10
N ASP A 172 10.29 0.20 20.38
CA ASP A 172 9.28 1.23 20.12
C ASP A 172 8.16 0.69 19.21
N ARG A 173 6.99 0.42 19.80
CA ARG A 173 5.82 -0.12 19.10
C ARG A 173 5.13 0.86 18.17
N SER A 174 5.44 2.16 18.25
CA SER A 174 4.95 3.14 17.29
C SER A 174 5.64 3.02 15.94
N VAL A 175 6.90 2.56 15.94
CA VAL A 175 7.68 2.26 14.73
C VAL A 175 7.61 0.78 14.37
N TYR A 176 7.64 -0.11 15.38
CA TYR A 176 7.65 -1.57 15.25
C TYR A 176 6.36 -2.19 15.80
N PRO A 177 5.22 -2.04 15.11
CA PRO A 177 3.93 -2.54 15.53
C PRO A 177 3.87 -4.05 15.81
N ARG A 178 2.92 -4.41 16.67
CA ARG A 178 2.53 -5.80 16.94
C ARG A 178 1.98 -6.45 15.66
N LEU A 179 2.33 -7.71 15.41
CA LEU A 179 1.90 -8.51 14.24
C LEU A 179 2.34 -8.00 12.86
N LEU A 180 3.23 -7.02 12.82
CA LEU A 180 3.73 -6.41 11.58
C LEU A 180 5.27 -6.36 11.55
N ALA A 181 5.90 -6.02 12.68
CA ALA A 181 7.35 -5.95 12.74
C ALA A 181 8.03 -7.34 12.72
N VAL A 182 9.13 -7.43 11.99
CA VAL A 182 9.98 -8.64 11.83
C VAL A 182 11.39 -8.40 12.37
N ASP A 183 12.14 -9.48 12.58
CA ASP A 183 13.55 -9.45 12.95
C ASP A 183 14.43 -8.87 11.84
N ASN A 184 14.34 -9.40 10.62
CA ASN A 184 15.07 -8.96 9.44
C ASN A 184 14.11 -8.32 8.43
N GLU A 185 14.36 -7.07 8.08
CA GLU A 185 13.55 -6.33 7.12
C GLU A 185 14.15 -6.45 5.72
N VAL A 186 13.29 -6.43 4.70
CA VAL A 186 13.73 -6.29 3.32
C VAL A 186 14.27 -4.88 3.13
N VAL A 187 15.55 -4.70 2.82
CA VAL A 187 16.16 -3.38 2.63
C VAL A 187 16.27 -3.07 1.15
N VAL A 188 15.72 -1.95 0.71
CA VAL A 188 15.76 -1.52 -0.70
C VAL A 188 16.15 -0.04 -0.82
N PRO A 189 16.81 0.36 -1.91
CA PRO A 189 17.10 1.76 -2.16
C PRO A 189 15.85 2.51 -2.67
N VAL A 190 15.69 3.76 -2.25
CA VAL A 190 14.68 4.69 -2.78
C VAL A 190 14.94 4.99 -4.27
N ASN A 191 13.89 5.34 -5.01
CA ASN A 191 13.94 5.73 -6.43
C ASN A 191 14.67 4.69 -7.30
N THR A 192 14.36 3.41 -7.08
CA THR A 192 14.99 2.27 -7.74
C THR A 192 13.92 1.27 -8.13
N THR A 193 13.96 0.77 -9.36
CA THR A 193 13.01 -0.25 -9.83
C THR A 193 13.45 -1.61 -9.28
N VAL A 194 12.69 -2.13 -8.32
CA VAL A 194 12.92 -3.43 -7.69
C VAL A 194 11.97 -4.46 -8.30
N ARG A 195 12.52 -5.54 -8.84
CA ARG A 195 11.77 -6.73 -9.23
C ARG A 195 11.70 -7.69 -8.05
N ILE A 196 10.50 -8.16 -7.73
CA ILE A 196 10.29 -9.19 -6.72
C ILE A 196 9.70 -10.45 -7.36
N LEU A 197 10.41 -11.56 -7.17
CA LEU A 197 10.02 -12.88 -7.61
C LEU A 197 9.38 -13.60 -6.42
N VAL A 198 8.13 -14.00 -6.55
CA VAL A 198 7.33 -14.51 -5.43
C VAL A 198 7.01 -16.00 -5.66
N THR A 199 7.36 -16.83 -4.69
CA THR A 199 7.09 -18.28 -4.70
C THR A 199 6.90 -18.81 -3.28
N ALA A 200 6.61 -20.10 -3.12
CA ALA A 200 6.47 -20.74 -1.81
C ALA A 200 7.17 -22.09 -1.75
N GLY A 201 7.66 -22.43 -0.55
CA GLY A 201 8.30 -23.72 -0.27
C GLY A 201 7.35 -24.83 0.16
N ASP A 202 6.12 -24.49 0.57
CA ASP A 202 5.16 -25.44 1.15
C ASP A 202 3.72 -25.30 0.61
N VAL A 203 2.95 -24.33 1.10
CA VAL A 203 1.54 -24.08 0.76
C VAL A 203 1.38 -22.75 0.04
N LEU A 204 0.16 -22.39 -0.33
CA LEU A 204 -0.13 -21.06 -0.85
C LEU A 204 0.11 -20.00 0.23
N HIS A 205 0.80 -18.93 -0.15
CA HIS A 205 0.89 -17.68 0.61
C HIS A 205 0.62 -16.52 -0.34
N ASN A 206 0.66 -15.28 0.15
CA ASN A 206 0.58 -14.10 -0.71
C ASN A 206 1.43 -12.97 -0.14
N TRP A 207 2.34 -12.47 -0.96
CA TRP A 207 3.17 -11.31 -0.64
C TRP A 207 2.37 -10.04 -0.96
N ALA A 208 1.84 -9.40 0.09
CA ALA A 208 1.03 -8.20 -0.06
C ALA A 208 1.65 -7.02 0.70
N MET A 209 1.85 -5.91 -0.02
CA MET A 209 2.34 -4.64 0.53
C MET A 209 1.35 -3.53 0.13
N PRO A 210 0.45 -3.12 1.04
CA PRO A 210 -0.66 -2.24 0.68
C PRO A 210 -0.21 -0.85 0.23
N ALA A 211 0.78 -0.23 0.90
CA ALA A 211 1.35 1.06 0.50
C ALA A 211 1.95 1.05 -0.92
N PHE A 212 2.35 -0.12 -1.42
CA PHE A 212 2.93 -0.28 -2.76
C PHE A 212 1.89 -0.65 -3.81
N GLY A 213 0.66 -0.99 -3.41
CA GLY A 213 -0.36 -1.50 -4.31
C GLY A 213 -0.05 -2.89 -4.84
N ILE A 214 0.76 -3.68 -4.12
CA ILE A 214 1.19 -5.01 -4.53
C ILE A 214 0.45 -6.08 -3.76
N LYS A 215 0.00 -7.09 -4.50
CA LYS A 215 -0.51 -8.34 -3.99
C LYS A 215 -0.18 -9.46 -4.98
N MET A 216 0.67 -10.40 -4.57
CA MET A 216 1.10 -11.49 -5.46
C MET A 216 1.11 -12.82 -4.71
N ASP A 217 0.40 -13.81 -5.26
CA ASP A 217 0.38 -15.15 -4.68
C ASP A 217 1.76 -15.79 -4.77
N ALA A 218 2.17 -16.41 -3.67
CA ALA A 218 3.32 -17.30 -3.57
C ALA A 218 2.80 -18.73 -3.76
N VAL A 219 3.03 -19.29 -4.94
CA VAL A 219 2.49 -20.59 -5.33
C VAL A 219 3.62 -21.62 -5.44
N PRO A 220 3.59 -22.73 -4.68
CA PRO A 220 4.60 -23.77 -4.80
C PRO A 220 4.69 -24.30 -6.24
N GLY A 221 5.91 -24.35 -6.78
CA GLY A 221 6.16 -24.80 -8.16
C GLY A 221 5.92 -23.74 -9.26
N ARG A 222 5.64 -22.48 -8.90
CA ARG A 222 5.62 -21.34 -9.83
C ARG A 222 6.43 -20.19 -9.27
N LEU A 223 7.10 -19.45 -10.16
CA LEU A 223 7.71 -18.17 -9.87
C LEU A 223 6.84 -17.07 -10.47
N ASN A 224 6.15 -16.31 -9.62
CA ASN A 224 5.43 -15.12 -10.04
C ASN A 224 6.37 -13.91 -9.97
N GLU A 225 6.07 -12.87 -10.74
CA GLU A 225 6.88 -11.66 -10.80
C GLU A 225 5.99 -10.42 -10.63
N THR A 226 6.48 -9.46 -9.86
CA THR A 226 5.94 -8.10 -9.80
C THR A 226 7.08 -7.12 -9.54
N TRP A 227 6.79 -5.83 -9.52
CA TRP A 227 7.79 -4.78 -9.39
C TRP A 227 7.25 -3.61 -8.59
N PHE A 228 8.14 -2.84 -7.96
CA PHE A 228 7.82 -1.54 -7.37
C PHE A 228 8.98 -0.57 -7.52
N ASN A 229 8.66 0.71 -7.39
CA ASN A 229 9.62 1.79 -7.19
C ASN A 229 9.04 2.73 -6.13
N VAL A 230 9.75 2.88 -5.01
CA VAL A 230 9.30 3.71 -3.88
C VAL A 230 10.09 5.01 -3.89
N ASP A 231 9.37 6.13 -3.85
CA ASP A 231 9.95 7.48 -3.97
C ASP A 231 10.36 8.12 -2.63
N LYS A 232 10.01 7.46 -1.51
CA LYS A 232 10.25 7.98 -0.16
C LYS A 232 10.88 6.95 0.77
N GLU A 233 11.96 7.34 1.43
CA GLU A 233 12.57 6.56 2.52
C GLU A 233 11.58 6.35 3.67
N GLY A 234 11.61 5.17 4.28
CA GLY A 234 10.63 4.79 5.29
C GLY A 234 10.63 3.30 5.60
N LEU A 235 9.74 2.90 6.51
CA LEU A 235 9.49 1.51 6.84
C LEU A 235 8.03 1.18 6.50
N TYR A 236 7.81 0.20 5.64
CA TYR A 236 6.49 -0.13 5.10
C TYR A 236 6.10 -1.55 5.51
N TYR A 237 4.84 -1.74 5.91
CA TYR A 237 4.36 -3.01 6.44
C TYR A 237 3.31 -3.68 5.56
N GLY A 238 3.47 -4.99 5.41
CA GLY A 238 2.56 -5.90 4.72
C GLY A 238 2.26 -7.14 5.55
N GLN A 239 1.32 -7.96 5.08
CA GLN A 239 0.93 -9.22 5.72
C GLN A 239 0.61 -10.28 4.67
N CYS A 240 0.78 -11.55 5.06
CA CYS A 240 0.29 -12.66 4.24
C CYS A 240 -1.21 -12.51 3.98
N SER A 241 -1.61 -12.59 2.71
CA SER A 241 -3.00 -12.36 2.29
C SER A 241 -3.68 -13.57 1.63
N GLU A 242 -3.11 -14.77 1.79
CA GLU A 242 -3.69 -16.03 1.34
C GLU A 242 -3.64 -17.04 2.50
N LEU A 243 -4.75 -17.72 2.76
CA LEU A 243 -4.90 -18.55 3.95
C LEU A 243 -3.90 -19.73 3.93
N CYS A 244 -2.88 -19.66 4.79
CA CYS A 244 -1.75 -20.60 4.78
C CYS A 244 -1.62 -21.48 6.05
N GLY A 245 -2.65 -21.52 6.90
CA GLY A 245 -2.73 -22.41 8.06
C GLY A 245 -2.83 -21.69 9.40
N LYS A 246 -2.38 -22.37 10.47
CA LYS A 246 -2.59 -21.95 11.88
C LYS A 246 -2.08 -20.54 12.16
N ASP A 247 -0.85 -20.25 11.77
CA ASP A 247 -0.21 -18.98 12.08
C ASP A 247 -0.24 -18.01 10.88
N HIS A 248 -1.26 -18.12 10.02
CA HIS A 248 -1.47 -17.27 8.85
C HIS A 248 -1.39 -15.76 9.16
N ALA A 249 -1.92 -15.33 10.30
CA ALA A 249 -1.90 -13.93 10.73
C ALA A 249 -0.55 -13.48 11.35
N TYR A 250 0.45 -14.35 11.44
CA TYR A 250 1.69 -14.14 12.20
C TYR A 250 2.95 -14.21 11.33
N MET A 251 2.82 -14.00 10.01
CA MET A 251 3.94 -13.94 9.07
C MET A 251 3.95 -12.64 8.24
N PRO A 252 4.22 -11.50 8.91
CA PRO A 252 4.18 -10.21 8.25
C PRO A 252 5.38 -9.98 7.32
N ILE A 253 5.31 -8.87 6.60
CA ILE A 253 6.32 -8.41 5.66
C ILE A 253 6.71 -6.99 6.11
N ALA A 254 8.00 -6.69 6.14
CA ALA A 254 8.49 -5.34 6.39
C ALA A 254 9.55 -4.98 5.36
N VAL A 255 9.37 -3.83 4.70
CA VAL A 255 10.30 -3.29 3.71
C VAL A 255 10.82 -1.95 4.21
N ARG A 256 12.13 -1.86 4.43
CA ARG A 256 12.83 -0.62 4.76
C ARG A 256 13.41 -0.01 3.48
N VAL A 257 12.92 1.16 3.13
CA VAL A 257 13.41 1.96 2.00
C VAL A 257 14.41 2.98 2.52
N VAL A 258 15.62 2.95 1.98
CA VAL A 258 16.75 3.77 2.45
C VAL A 258 17.41 4.52 1.30
N SER A 259 18.31 5.45 1.63
CA SER A 259 19.11 6.13 0.62
C SER A 259 19.98 5.12 -0.16
N LYS A 260 20.32 5.42 -1.42
CA LYS A 260 21.22 4.56 -2.22
C LYS A 260 22.55 4.28 -1.50
N ALA A 261 23.10 5.28 -0.82
CA ALA A 261 24.34 5.15 -0.05
C ALA A 261 24.21 4.20 1.16
N ASP A 262 23.10 4.27 1.91
CA ASP A 262 22.86 3.34 3.02
C ASP A 262 22.63 1.92 2.50
N TYR A 263 21.92 1.78 1.36
CA TYR A 263 21.71 0.48 0.73
C TYR A 263 23.03 -0.16 0.29
N GLU A 264 23.91 0.60 -0.38
CA GLU A 264 25.23 0.10 -0.80
C GLU A 264 26.08 -0.33 0.40
N ALA A 265 26.08 0.46 1.48
CA ALA A 265 26.80 0.11 2.71
C ALA A 265 26.21 -1.13 3.40
N TRP A 266 24.88 -1.23 3.45
CA TRP A 266 24.18 -2.41 3.97
C TRP A 266 24.48 -3.64 3.12
N ALA A 267 24.31 -3.57 1.80
CA ALA A 267 24.51 -4.70 0.89
C ALA A 267 25.95 -5.23 0.94
N GLY A 268 26.94 -4.33 0.98
CA GLY A 268 28.35 -4.72 1.09
C GLY A 268 28.71 -5.44 2.40
N THR A 269 27.97 -5.17 3.48
CA THR A 269 28.16 -5.88 4.77
C THR A 269 27.31 -7.15 4.82
N ALA A 270 26.09 -7.11 4.26
CA ALA A 270 25.09 -8.16 4.34
C ALA A 270 25.50 -9.43 3.58
N GLN A 271 26.39 -9.32 2.58
CA GLN A 271 27.02 -10.48 1.95
C GLN A 271 27.79 -11.36 2.93
N ALA A 272 28.41 -10.76 3.95
CA ALA A 272 29.14 -11.49 4.99
C ALA A 272 28.27 -11.76 6.23
N SER A 273 27.46 -10.78 6.64
CA SER A 273 26.61 -10.88 7.84
C SER A 273 25.43 -9.91 7.75
N VAL A 274 24.23 -10.46 7.57
CA VAL A 274 22.96 -9.69 7.59
C VAL A 274 22.73 -9.05 8.97
N GLU A 275 23.09 -9.74 10.05
CA GLU A 275 22.94 -9.21 11.41
C GLU A 275 23.80 -7.96 11.62
N GLU A 276 25.07 -8.00 11.20
CA GLU A 276 25.97 -6.86 11.32
C GLU A 276 25.54 -5.71 10.40
N ALA A 277 25.12 -6.03 9.17
CA ALA A 277 24.59 -5.05 8.24
C ALA A 277 23.35 -4.32 8.80
N ASN A 278 22.42 -5.06 9.39
CA ASN A 278 21.22 -4.51 10.00
C ASN A 278 21.57 -3.59 11.18
N LYS A 279 22.50 -4.00 12.04
CA LYS A 279 22.97 -3.18 13.16
C LYS A 279 23.61 -1.87 12.68
N ASN A 280 24.47 -1.94 11.67
CA ASN A 280 25.13 -0.77 11.08
C ASN A 280 24.12 0.18 10.43
N LEU A 281 23.13 -0.37 9.72
CA LEU A 281 22.06 0.41 9.11
C LEU A 281 21.21 1.13 10.16
N MET A 282 20.79 0.43 11.23
CA MET A 282 20.01 1.04 12.31
C MET A 282 20.80 2.15 13.02
N ALA A 283 22.09 1.97 13.26
CA ALA A 283 22.94 3.01 13.82
C ALA A 283 23.04 4.25 12.90
N SER A 284 23.12 4.07 11.58
CA SER A 284 23.08 5.17 10.60
C SER A 284 21.77 5.94 10.67
N ILE A 285 20.63 5.23 10.72
CA ILE A 285 19.29 5.81 10.80
C ILE A 285 19.10 6.60 12.10
N ASP A 286 19.51 6.02 13.24
CA ASP A 286 19.43 6.69 14.54
C ASP A 286 20.28 7.97 14.59
N ALA A 287 21.47 7.94 13.98
CA ALA A 287 22.32 9.12 13.88
C ALA A 287 21.64 10.22 13.05
N LYS A 288 21.02 9.89 11.92
CA LYS A 288 20.27 10.82 11.07
C LYS A 288 19.05 11.41 11.79
N ASN A 289 18.29 10.58 12.51
CA ASN A 289 17.13 11.03 13.28
C ASN A 289 17.52 11.99 14.41
N LYS A 290 18.64 11.75 15.10
CA LYS A 290 19.18 12.66 16.12
C LYS A 290 19.63 13.99 15.53
N LEU A 291 20.21 13.99 14.34
CA LEU A 291 20.59 15.23 13.64
C LEU A 291 19.34 16.01 13.22
N ALA A 292 18.36 15.35 12.61
CA ALA A 292 17.11 15.97 12.16
C ALA A 292 16.24 16.53 13.29
N SER A 293 16.34 15.97 14.50
CA SER A 293 15.61 16.47 15.68
C SER A 293 16.35 17.58 16.45
N ALA A 294 17.60 17.87 16.08
CA ALA A 294 18.42 18.92 16.68
C ALA A 294 18.36 20.27 15.93
N GLU A 295 17.75 20.29 14.73
CA GLU A 295 17.48 21.48 13.90
C GLU A 295 16.06 22.03 14.13
#